data_AF-A0A9P8DLT2-F1
#
_entry.id   AF-A0A9P8DLT2-F1
#
_cell.length_a   1.000
_cell.length_b   1.000
_cell.length_c   1.000
_cell.angle_alpha   90.00
_cell.angle_beta   90.00
_cell.angle_gamma   90.00
#
_symmetry.space_group_name_H-M   'P 1'
#
loop_
_entity.id
_entity.type
_entity.pdbx_description
1 polymer ?
#
loop_
_entity_poly.entity_id
_entity_poly.type
_entity_poly.pdbx_seq_one_letter_code
_entity_poly.pdbx_strand_id
1 'polypeptide(L)'
;MGRFDLEYPKEAINTVKRENDRGVYALKTIHHIINTCQILHVSFNTPTQSFPVILPMIGQMGSYDRPSADIGDPLDLYLHGYVSSRIMNLGRSASDEKGMPVCVAASHVDGLVLALSTFHHSYNYRSTVLFGHAVLVEDDEERMYAMELITNSVVPDRWRHTRLPPTKAELQSTGILKVKIASGSAKINTGGPSDDKKDMEDESIKDQVWTGVLPIHATMGEPVPGPYNRVGVPDHIAEFSKDFNEDNQKYALNAARDPKK
;
A
#
# COMPACT_ATOMS: atom_id res chain seq x y z
N MET A 1 -15.25 19.99 -17.84
CA MET A 1 -14.65 18.88 -18.59
C MET A 1 -14.21 17.87 -17.53
N GLY A 2 -14.85 16.70 -17.45
CA GLY A 2 -14.52 15.71 -16.42
C GLY A 2 -13.06 15.30 -16.56
N ARG A 3 -12.28 15.41 -15.49
CA ARG A 3 -10.90 14.91 -15.46
C ARG A 3 -11.03 13.39 -15.53
N PHE A 4 -10.66 12.78 -16.66
CA PHE A 4 -10.60 11.33 -16.75
C PHE A 4 -9.50 10.86 -15.81
N ASP A 5 -9.81 9.94 -14.90
CA ASP A 5 -8.80 9.28 -14.09
C ASP A 5 -7.95 8.40 -15.01
N LEU A 6 -6.63 8.52 -14.91
CA LEU A 6 -5.71 7.64 -15.64
C LEU A 6 -5.81 6.23 -15.08
N GLU A 7 -5.65 5.23 -15.94
CA GLU A 7 -5.67 3.82 -15.56
C GLU A 7 -4.42 3.10 -16.09
N TYR A 8 -3.98 2.07 -15.36
CA TYR A 8 -3.07 1.07 -15.93
C TYR A 8 -3.79 0.30 -17.04
N PRO A 9 -3.12 0.04 -18.18
CA PRO A 9 -3.66 -0.84 -19.20
C PRO A 9 -3.99 -2.22 -18.63
N LYS A 10 -5.12 -2.79 -19.05
CA LYS A 10 -5.49 -4.17 -18.71
C LYS A 10 -4.74 -5.12 -19.63
N GLU A 11 -3.82 -5.88 -19.05
CA GLU A 11 -2.96 -6.83 -19.72
C GLU A 11 -3.11 -8.23 -19.10
N ALA A 12 -2.59 -9.26 -19.77
CA ALA A 12 -2.69 -10.64 -19.26
C ALA A 12 -2.08 -10.82 -17.86
N ILE A 13 -1.07 -10.00 -17.49
CA ILE A 13 -0.34 -10.11 -16.23
C ILE A 13 -1.09 -9.49 -15.03
N ASN A 14 -1.85 -8.41 -15.22
CA ASN A 14 -2.55 -7.69 -14.14
C ASN A 14 -4.07 -7.92 -14.16
N THR A 15 -4.63 -8.55 -15.19
CA THR A 15 -6.09 -8.74 -15.30
C THR A 15 -6.64 -9.63 -14.18
N VAL A 16 -7.53 -9.07 -13.36
CA VAL A 16 -8.29 -9.80 -12.33
C VAL A 16 -9.30 -10.73 -13.02
N LYS A 17 -9.17 -12.04 -12.79
CA LYS A 17 -10.01 -13.06 -13.46
C LYS A 17 -11.23 -13.50 -12.64
N ARG A 18 -11.06 -13.80 -11.35
CA ARG A 18 -12.13 -14.24 -10.44
C ARG A 18 -12.68 -13.05 -9.68
N GLU A 19 -14.00 -12.90 -9.61
CA GLU A 19 -14.68 -11.67 -9.12
C GLU A 19 -14.10 -10.44 -9.84
N ASN A 20 -14.15 -10.44 -11.18
CA ASN A 20 -13.49 -9.44 -12.01
C ASN A 20 -14.16 -8.07 -11.97
N ASP A 21 -15.43 -8.02 -11.59
CA ASP A 21 -16.21 -6.83 -11.23
C ASP A 21 -15.56 -6.02 -10.10
N ARG A 22 -14.75 -6.67 -9.26
CA ARG A 22 -13.96 -6.05 -8.18
C ARG A 22 -12.62 -5.49 -8.62
N GLY A 23 -12.24 -5.71 -9.88
CA GLY A 23 -10.98 -5.25 -10.45
C GLY A 23 -11.00 -3.75 -10.75
N VAL A 24 -10.05 -3.01 -10.18
CA VAL A 24 -9.88 -1.56 -10.38
C VAL A 24 -8.48 -1.30 -10.95
N TYR A 25 -8.40 -0.41 -11.93
CA TYR A 25 -7.16 -0.11 -12.66
C TYR A 25 -6.78 1.37 -12.63
N ALA A 26 -7.60 2.22 -12.02
CA ALA A 26 -7.32 3.64 -11.85
C ALA A 26 -6.05 3.87 -11.02
N LEU A 27 -5.12 4.67 -11.56
CA LEU A 27 -3.84 5.02 -10.93
C LEU A 27 -4.08 5.59 -9.53
N LYS A 28 -5.01 6.53 -9.42
CA LYS A 28 -5.36 7.18 -8.16
C LYS A 28 -5.70 6.18 -7.04
N THR A 29 -6.53 5.19 -7.34
CA THR A 29 -6.94 4.18 -6.36
C THR A 29 -5.77 3.27 -5.98
N ILE A 30 -5.01 2.83 -6.98
CA ILE A 30 -3.87 1.92 -6.80
C ILE A 30 -2.74 2.59 -6.00
N HIS A 31 -2.34 3.81 -6.38
CA HIS A 31 -1.33 4.58 -5.68
C HIS A 31 -1.77 4.95 -4.26
N HIS A 32 -3.05 5.26 -4.06
CA HIS A 32 -3.60 5.48 -2.73
C HIS A 32 -3.45 4.24 -1.84
N ILE A 33 -3.84 3.06 -2.32
CA ILE A 33 -3.69 1.80 -1.55
C ILE A 33 -2.23 1.55 -1.17
N ILE A 34 -1.28 1.77 -2.10
CA ILE A 34 0.15 1.64 -1.81
C ILE A 34 0.58 2.65 -0.73
N ASN A 35 0.24 3.93 -0.90
CA ASN A 35 0.71 5.01 -0.03
C ASN A 35 0.05 5.00 1.37
N THR A 36 -1.10 4.34 1.54
CA THR A 36 -1.74 4.17 2.85
C THR A 36 -1.34 2.87 3.56
N CYS A 37 -0.60 1.98 2.90
CA CYS A 37 -0.16 0.72 3.47
C CYS A 37 1.19 0.90 4.16
N GLN A 38 1.25 0.59 5.46
CA GLN A 38 2.46 0.82 6.29
C GLN A 38 3.62 -0.10 5.88
N ILE A 39 3.32 -1.28 5.32
CA ILE A 39 4.31 -2.28 4.92
C ILE A 39 3.93 -2.84 3.55
N LEU A 40 4.82 -2.66 2.59
CA LEU A 40 4.72 -3.25 1.26
C LEU A 40 5.42 -4.61 1.25
N HIS A 41 4.84 -5.56 0.52
CA HIS A 41 5.46 -6.87 0.30
C HIS A 41 6.14 -6.89 -1.07
N VAL A 42 7.47 -6.75 -1.07
CA VAL A 42 8.28 -6.66 -2.28
C VAL A 42 8.84 -8.03 -2.62
N SER A 43 8.39 -8.57 -3.74
CA SER A 43 8.74 -9.90 -4.24
C SER A 43 9.69 -9.80 -5.43
N PHE A 44 10.74 -10.61 -5.43
CA PHE A 44 11.73 -10.66 -6.51
C PHE A 44 12.41 -12.02 -6.57
N ASN A 45 12.96 -12.36 -7.73
CA ASN A 45 13.75 -13.57 -7.90
C ASN A 45 15.22 -13.28 -7.61
N THR A 46 15.94 -14.29 -7.13
CA THR A 46 17.40 -14.21 -7.00
C THR A 46 18.03 -15.25 -7.93
N PRO A 47 19.17 -14.94 -8.57
CA PRO A 47 19.79 -15.89 -9.51
C PRO A 47 20.21 -17.23 -8.89
N THR A 48 20.43 -17.25 -7.58
CA THR A 48 21.03 -18.38 -6.86
C THR A 48 20.03 -19.17 -6.02
N GLN A 49 18.78 -18.72 -5.88
CA GLN A 49 17.77 -19.42 -5.07
C GLN A 49 16.60 -19.88 -5.94
N SER A 50 16.04 -21.04 -5.58
CA SER A 50 14.90 -21.66 -6.26
C SER A 50 13.55 -21.01 -5.95
N PHE A 51 13.45 -20.26 -4.85
CA PHE A 51 12.21 -19.65 -4.39
C PHE A 51 12.22 -18.13 -4.65
N PRO A 52 11.07 -17.54 -5.03
CA PRO A 52 10.93 -16.09 -4.99
C PRO A 52 11.10 -15.60 -3.55
N VAL A 53 11.79 -14.48 -3.39
CA VAL A 53 11.99 -13.81 -2.10
C VAL A 53 10.88 -12.79 -1.94
N ILE A 54 10.34 -12.66 -0.72
CA ILE A 54 9.40 -11.60 -0.34
C ILE A 54 9.99 -10.86 0.86
N LEU A 55 10.11 -9.54 0.75
CA LEU A 55 10.58 -8.67 1.83
C LEU A 55 9.49 -7.67 2.23
N PRO A 56 9.17 -7.54 3.53
CA PRO A 56 8.41 -6.40 4.03
C PRO A 56 9.30 -5.15 3.99
N MET A 57 8.85 -4.10 3.29
CA MET A 57 9.60 -2.86 3.10
C MET A 57 8.70 -1.64 3.22
N ILE A 58 9.26 -0.52 3.68
CA ILE A 58 8.60 0.78 3.58
C ILE A 58 8.92 1.35 2.19
N GLY A 59 7.88 1.80 1.50
CA GLY A 59 7.99 2.51 0.25
C GLY A 59 6.91 3.54 0.07
N GLN A 60 7.06 4.39 -0.94
CA GLN A 60 6.10 5.45 -1.25
C GLN A 60 6.10 5.74 -2.75
N MET A 61 4.91 5.91 -3.34
CA MET A 61 4.75 6.37 -4.71
C MET A 61 5.04 7.88 -4.79
N GLY A 62 5.81 8.30 -5.80
CA GLY A 62 6.11 9.70 -6.07
C GLY A 62 6.73 9.91 -7.45
N SER A 63 7.07 11.15 -7.78
CA SER A 63 7.75 11.48 -9.03
C SER A 63 8.80 12.55 -8.78
N TYR A 64 10.07 12.16 -8.91
CA TYR A 64 11.18 13.09 -8.85
C TYR A 64 11.17 14.07 -10.05
N ASP A 65 10.90 13.57 -11.26
CA ASP A 65 10.86 14.40 -12.47
C ASP A 65 9.71 15.42 -12.47
N ARG A 66 8.62 15.13 -11.73
CA ARG A 66 7.48 16.03 -11.55
C ARG A 66 7.02 16.02 -10.09
N PRO A 67 7.68 16.75 -9.18
CA PRO A 67 7.34 16.75 -7.76
C PRO A 67 5.92 17.25 -7.44
N SER A 68 5.29 17.95 -8.39
CA SER A 68 3.89 18.41 -8.29
C SER A 68 2.86 17.39 -8.78
N ALA A 69 3.26 16.19 -9.17
CA ALA A 69 2.35 15.13 -9.63
C ALA A 69 1.39 14.71 -8.51
N ASP A 70 0.13 14.52 -8.86
CA ASP A 70 -0.89 13.96 -7.97
C ASP A 70 -0.81 12.43 -7.95
N ILE A 71 -1.44 11.81 -6.95
CA ILE A 71 -1.58 10.35 -6.89
C ILE A 71 -2.34 9.76 -8.10
N GLY A 72 -3.10 10.57 -8.84
CA GLY A 72 -3.73 10.15 -10.10
C GLY A 72 -2.81 10.16 -11.33
N ASP A 73 -1.58 10.69 -11.23
CA ASP A 73 -0.61 10.75 -12.32
C ASP A 73 0.28 9.49 -12.36
N PRO A 74 1.04 9.25 -13.44
CA PRO A 74 2.05 8.20 -13.46
C PRO A 74 3.19 8.52 -12.47
N LEU A 75 3.40 7.61 -11.52
CA LEU A 75 4.40 7.73 -10.45
C LEU A 75 5.34 6.51 -10.47
N ASP A 76 6.51 6.68 -9.88
CA ASP A 76 7.44 5.61 -9.53
C ASP A 76 7.28 5.23 -8.05
N LEU A 77 7.65 4.00 -7.70
CA LEU A 77 7.69 3.56 -6.29
C LEU A 77 9.12 3.64 -5.77
N TYR A 78 9.35 4.38 -4.69
CA TYR A 78 10.65 4.44 -4.01
C TYR A 78 10.65 3.50 -2.80
N LEU A 79 11.70 2.68 -2.68
CA LEU A 79 11.91 1.74 -1.58
C LEU A 79 13.23 2.05 -0.87
N HIS A 80 13.21 2.15 0.46
CA HIS A 80 14.44 2.33 1.25
C HIS A 80 14.99 1.00 1.79
N GLY A 81 16.29 0.97 2.05
CA GLY A 81 16.92 -0.14 2.74
C GLY A 81 18.42 0.05 2.94
N TYR A 82 19.06 -0.89 3.62
CA TYR A 82 20.50 -0.86 3.81
C TYR A 82 21.22 -1.08 2.49
N VAL A 83 22.23 -0.24 2.19
CA VAL A 83 22.91 -0.18 0.89
C VAL A 83 23.51 -1.52 0.44
N SER A 84 24.00 -2.34 1.39
CA SER A 84 24.59 -3.65 1.10
C SER A 84 23.59 -4.81 1.18
N SER A 85 22.30 -4.52 1.36
CA SER A 85 21.27 -5.56 1.34
C SER A 85 21.21 -6.23 -0.03
N ARG A 86 20.79 -7.50 -0.05
CA ARG A 86 20.73 -8.31 -1.27
C ARG A 86 19.87 -7.66 -2.36
N ILE A 87 18.72 -7.09 -2.01
CA ILE A 87 17.82 -6.44 -2.97
C ILE A 87 18.46 -5.19 -3.60
N MET A 88 19.22 -4.41 -2.81
CA MET A 88 19.95 -3.23 -3.30
C MET A 88 21.08 -3.64 -4.26
N ASN A 89 21.83 -4.68 -3.91
CA ASN A 89 22.91 -5.19 -4.78
C ASN A 89 22.35 -5.76 -6.09
N LEU A 90 21.22 -6.47 -6.05
CA LEU A 90 20.58 -6.97 -7.28
C LEU A 90 20.01 -5.84 -8.14
N GLY A 91 19.41 -4.81 -7.53
CA GLY A 91 18.94 -3.63 -8.25
C GLY A 91 20.08 -2.83 -8.89
N ARG A 92 21.27 -2.81 -8.26
CA ARG A 92 22.49 -2.20 -8.81
C ARG A 92 23.07 -3.02 -9.97
N SER A 93 23.11 -4.34 -9.82
CA SER A 93 23.73 -5.25 -10.79
C SER A 93 22.79 -5.72 -11.89
N ALA A 94 21.56 -5.19 -11.96
CA ALA A 94 20.59 -5.58 -12.97
C ALA A 94 21.15 -5.26 -14.37
N SER A 95 21.46 -6.30 -15.13
CA SER A 95 22.18 -6.25 -16.40
C SER A 95 21.31 -5.81 -17.60
N ASP A 96 19.99 -5.85 -17.45
CA ASP A 96 19.05 -5.42 -18.48
C ASP A 96 18.75 -3.92 -18.32
N GLU A 97 18.70 -3.18 -19.43
CA GLU A 97 18.41 -1.72 -19.45
C GLU A 97 17.12 -1.31 -18.71
N LYS A 98 16.24 -2.28 -18.39
CA LYS A 98 15.00 -2.05 -17.66
C LYS A 98 15.15 -2.03 -16.14
N GLY A 99 16.14 -2.72 -15.57
CA GLY A 99 16.29 -2.95 -14.11
C GLY A 99 15.79 -4.32 -13.64
N MET A 100 15.90 -4.60 -12.34
CA MET A 100 15.52 -5.90 -11.75
C MET A 100 13.99 -6.04 -11.67
N PRO A 101 13.38 -7.09 -12.25
CA PRO A 101 11.94 -7.31 -12.13
C PRO A 101 11.50 -7.50 -10.67
N VAL A 102 10.47 -6.77 -10.26
CA VAL A 102 9.85 -6.86 -8.94
C VAL A 102 8.33 -6.87 -9.03
N CYS A 103 7.70 -7.49 -8.04
CA CYS A 103 6.27 -7.43 -7.79
C CYS A 103 6.05 -6.84 -6.40
N VAL A 104 5.17 -5.85 -6.27
CA VAL A 104 4.88 -5.19 -4.99
C VAL A 104 3.41 -5.36 -4.65
N ALA A 105 3.13 -5.93 -3.47
CA ALA A 105 1.77 -6.09 -2.97
C ALA A 105 1.50 -5.23 -1.73
N ALA A 106 0.32 -4.64 -1.69
CA ALA A 106 -0.24 -3.94 -0.53
C ALA A 106 -1.68 -4.43 -0.30
N SER A 107 -2.06 -4.61 0.96
CA SER A 107 -3.43 -5.04 1.31
C SER A 107 -3.89 -4.49 2.65
N HIS A 108 -5.16 -4.09 2.69
CA HIS A 108 -5.91 -3.70 3.87
C HIS A 108 -7.08 -4.65 4.06
N VAL A 109 -7.34 -5.05 5.30
CA VAL A 109 -8.57 -5.73 5.70
C VAL A 109 -9.47 -4.69 6.34
N ASP A 110 -10.64 -4.49 5.75
CA ASP A 110 -11.59 -3.45 6.13
C ASP A 110 -12.84 -4.04 6.86
N GLY A 111 -13.01 -5.37 6.87
CA GLY A 111 -14.03 -6.04 7.68
C GLY A 111 -14.17 -7.54 7.43
N LEU A 112 -14.79 -8.26 8.39
CA LEU A 112 -15.16 -9.67 8.27
C LEU A 112 -16.62 -9.76 7.85
N VAL A 113 -16.89 -10.39 6.72
CA VAL A 113 -18.25 -10.62 6.21
C VAL A 113 -18.71 -11.99 6.69
N LEU A 114 -19.64 -12.00 7.65
CA LEU A 114 -20.18 -13.22 8.24
C LEU A 114 -21.55 -13.50 7.62
N ALA A 115 -21.64 -14.59 6.86
CA ALA A 115 -22.84 -15.02 6.14
C ALA A 115 -23.56 -16.13 6.93
N LEU A 116 -24.74 -16.55 6.46
CA LEU A 116 -25.52 -17.64 7.06
C LEU A 116 -24.88 -19.02 6.80
N SER A 117 -24.11 -19.16 5.71
CA SER A 117 -23.41 -20.40 5.38
C SER A 117 -21.88 -20.26 5.35
N THR A 118 -21.19 -21.37 5.64
CA THR A 118 -19.72 -21.40 5.74
C THR A 118 -19.01 -21.03 4.43
N PHE A 119 -19.67 -21.23 3.29
CA PHE A 119 -19.11 -20.96 1.96
C PHE A 119 -19.19 -19.50 1.56
N HIS A 120 -20.06 -18.71 2.21
CA HIS A 120 -20.31 -17.31 1.87
C HIS A 120 -19.61 -16.32 2.80
N HIS A 121 -18.89 -16.79 3.82
CA HIS A 121 -17.98 -15.95 4.60
C HIS A 121 -16.91 -15.31 3.71
N SER A 122 -16.59 -14.05 3.98
CA SER A 122 -15.61 -13.30 3.20
C SER A 122 -14.98 -12.17 4.01
N TYR A 123 -14.24 -11.31 3.31
CA TYR A 123 -13.60 -10.12 3.86
C TYR A 123 -13.95 -8.92 2.99
N ASN A 124 -14.24 -7.78 3.62
CA ASN A 124 -14.06 -6.50 2.95
C ASN A 124 -12.57 -6.17 2.96
N TYR A 125 -12.04 -5.78 1.81
CA TYR A 125 -10.61 -5.52 1.64
C TYR A 125 -10.34 -4.59 0.46
N ARG A 126 -9.16 -3.98 0.49
CA ARG A 126 -8.52 -3.36 -0.66
C ARG A 126 -7.14 -3.94 -0.82
N SER A 127 -6.80 -4.40 -2.01
CA SER A 127 -5.44 -4.84 -2.32
C SER A 127 -4.99 -4.34 -3.66
N THR A 128 -3.67 -4.27 -3.83
CA THR A 128 -3.01 -3.87 -5.07
C THR A 128 -1.82 -4.77 -5.31
N VAL A 129 -1.58 -5.09 -6.57
CA VAL A 129 -0.33 -5.71 -7.05
C VAL A 129 0.23 -4.82 -8.16
N LEU A 130 1.46 -4.37 -7.99
CA LEU A 130 2.24 -3.65 -8.99
C LEU A 130 3.36 -4.53 -9.54
N PHE A 131 3.59 -4.45 -10.84
CA PHE A 131 4.70 -5.09 -11.53
C PHE A 131 5.60 -3.99 -12.08
N GLY A 132 6.90 -4.10 -11.83
CA GLY A 132 7.83 -3.06 -12.25
C GLY A 132 9.27 -3.53 -12.28
N HIS A 133 10.16 -2.60 -12.55
CA HIS A 133 11.59 -2.85 -12.60
C HIS A 133 12.31 -1.89 -11.65
N ALA A 134 13.04 -2.46 -10.71
CA ALA A 134 13.79 -1.75 -9.69
C ALA A 134 15.20 -1.43 -10.17
N VAL A 135 15.61 -0.18 -10.01
CA VAL A 135 16.99 0.29 -10.22
C VAL A 135 17.45 1.06 -8.99
N LEU A 136 18.74 1.02 -8.69
CA LEU A 136 19.30 1.85 -7.64
C LEU A 136 19.29 3.32 -8.07
N VAL A 137 18.89 4.20 -7.17
CA VAL A 137 19.01 5.65 -7.37
C VAL A 137 20.46 6.05 -7.11
N GLU A 138 21.13 6.55 -8.16
CA GLU A 138 22.52 7.01 -8.10
C GLU A 138 22.65 8.54 -8.01
N ASP A 139 21.66 9.27 -8.52
CA ASP A 139 21.61 10.72 -8.44
C ASP A 139 21.35 11.19 -7.01
N ASP A 140 22.16 12.13 -6.54
CA ASP A 140 22.10 12.60 -5.15
C ASP A 140 20.84 13.41 -4.86
N GLU A 141 20.34 14.19 -5.82
CA GLU A 141 19.13 15.00 -5.67
C GLU A 141 17.88 14.10 -5.63
N GLU A 142 17.78 13.12 -6.54
CA GLU A 142 16.71 12.13 -6.54
C GLU A 142 16.72 11.30 -5.24
N ARG A 143 17.91 10.91 -4.77
CA ARG A 143 18.05 10.17 -3.51
C ARG A 143 17.55 10.97 -2.32
N MET A 144 17.89 12.26 -2.24
CA MET A 144 17.41 13.14 -1.18
C MET A 144 15.90 13.35 -1.25
N TYR A 145 15.35 13.55 -2.46
CA TYR A 145 13.90 13.59 -2.69
C TYR A 145 13.20 12.33 -2.16
N ALA A 146 13.70 11.16 -2.54
CA ALA A 146 13.11 9.88 -2.13
C ALA A 146 13.20 9.65 -0.61
N MET A 147 14.31 10.04 0.02
CA MET A 147 14.45 9.96 1.48
C MET A 147 13.45 10.87 2.20
N GLU A 148 13.26 12.09 1.72
CA GLU A 148 12.24 13.00 2.27
C GLU A 148 10.83 12.43 2.07
N LEU A 149 10.51 11.96 0.85
CA LEU A 149 9.23 11.35 0.51
C LEU A 149 8.89 10.15 1.41
N ILE A 150 9.83 9.22 1.60
CA ILE A 150 9.65 8.03 2.45
C ILE A 150 9.58 8.42 3.93
N THR A 151 10.37 9.40 4.39
CA THR A 151 10.30 9.85 5.78
C THR A 151 8.93 10.47 6.08
N ASN A 152 8.42 11.28 5.16
CA ASN A 152 7.12 11.92 5.28
C ASN A 152 5.95 10.94 5.06
N SER A 153 6.18 9.74 4.51
CA SER A 153 5.16 8.69 4.44
C SER A 153 4.95 7.97 5.78
N VAL A 154 5.97 7.95 6.65
CA VAL A 154 5.84 7.39 8.01
C VAL A 154 4.95 8.29 8.87
N VAL A 155 5.23 9.59 8.86
CA VAL A 155 4.39 10.65 9.46
C VAL A 155 4.54 11.90 8.59
N PRO A 156 3.45 12.57 8.18
CA PRO A 156 3.53 13.80 7.39
C PRO A 156 4.43 14.87 8.03
N ASP A 157 5.21 15.58 7.20
CA ASP A 157 6.15 16.64 7.60
C ASP A 157 7.22 16.22 8.62
N ARG A 158 7.45 14.90 8.79
CA ARG A 158 8.42 14.36 9.74
C ARG A 158 9.86 14.71 9.40
N TRP A 159 10.18 14.80 8.12
CA TRP A 159 11.51 15.11 7.62
C TRP A 159 12.02 16.45 8.18
N ARG A 160 11.20 17.51 8.08
CA ARG A 160 11.54 18.86 8.54
C ARG A 160 11.55 18.99 10.06
N HIS A 161 10.87 18.08 10.76
CA HIS A 161 10.83 17.99 12.22
C HIS A 161 11.85 16.99 12.80
N THR A 162 12.90 16.67 12.04
CA THR A 162 14.02 15.81 12.46
C THR A 162 15.35 16.54 12.25
N ARG A 163 16.46 16.04 12.83
CA ARG A 163 17.80 16.63 12.64
C ARG A 163 18.20 16.59 11.17
N LEU A 164 18.48 17.76 10.59
CA LEU A 164 18.97 17.92 9.22
C LEU A 164 20.30 18.69 9.18
N PRO A 165 21.14 18.51 8.14
CA PRO A 165 21.03 17.49 7.10
C PRO A 165 21.46 16.10 7.59
N PRO A 166 21.12 15.00 6.88
CA PRO A 166 21.74 13.70 7.12
C PRO A 166 23.27 13.79 7.09
N THR A 167 23.92 13.02 7.95
CA THR A 167 25.38 12.87 7.98
C THR A 167 25.85 12.05 6.79
N LYS A 168 27.13 12.19 6.43
CA LYS A 168 27.73 11.39 5.36
C LYS A 168 27.62 9.88 5.60
N ALA A 169 27.75 9.43 6.85
CA ALA A 169 27.67 8.01 7.20
C ALA A 169 26.24 7.45 7.03
N GLU A 170 25.22 8.23 7.38
CA GLU A 170 23.81 7.86 7.16
C GLU A 170 23.51 7.75 5.66
N LEU A 171 24.00 8.69 4.85
CA LEU A 171 23.83 8.66 3.39
C LEU A 171 24.58 7.50 2.73
N GLN A 172 25.78 7.17 3.21
CA GLN A 172 26.58 6.06 2.68
C GLN A 172 25.99 4.68 3.01
N SER A 173 25.27 4.54 4.12
CA SER A 173 24.66 3.28 4.54
C SER A 173 23.24 3.07 4.02
N THR A 174 22.63 4.10 3.43
CA THR A 174 21.26 4.08 2.92
C THR A 174 21.23 3.89 1.41
N GLY A 175 20.51 2.86 0.95
CA GLY A 175 20.18 2.65 -0.46
C GLY A 175 18.71 2.97 -0.72
N ILE A 176 18.44 3.53 -1.90
CA ILE A 176 17.08 3.75 -2.42
C ILE A 176 16.95 3.02 -3.76
N LEU A 177 15.91 2.21 -3.90
CA LEU A 177 15.49 1.69 -5.20
C LEU A 177 14.33 2.54 -5.73
N LYS A 178 14.41 2.91 -7.00
CA LYS A 178 13.27 3.38 -7.79
C LYS A 178 12.71 2.21 -8.56
N VAL A 179 11.43 1.94 -8.40
CA VAL A 179 10.70 0.94 -9.19
C VAL A 179 9.85 1.66 -10.22
N LYS A 180 10.24 1.52 -11.49
CA LYS A 180 9.42 1.96 -12.62
C LYS A 180 8.26 1.00 -12.80
N ILE A 181 7.04 1.48 -12.60
CA ILE A 181 5.86 0.62 -12.67
C ILE A 181 5.51 0.36 -14.14
N ALA A 182 5.48 -0.92 -14.51
CA ALA A 182 5.10 -1.37 -15.84
C ALA A 182 3.60 -1.65 -15.95
N SER A 183 3.00 -2.21 -14.89
CA SER A 183 1.60 -2.61 -14.87
C SER A 183 1.10 -2.73 -13.42
N GLY A 184 -0.20 -2.60 -13.21
CA GLY A 184 -0.78 -2.71 -11.87
C GLY A 184 -2.28 -3.00 -11.91
N SER A 185 -2.78 -3.63 -10.85
CA SER A 185 -4.22 -3.76 -10.62
C SER A 185 -4.54 -3.76 -9.13
N ALA A 186 -5.74 -3.28 -8.82
CA ALA A 186 -6.34 -3.40 -7.50
C ALA A 186 -7.53 -4.36 -7.53
N LYS A 187 -7.80 -4.95 -6.37
CA LYS A 187 -9.03 -5.70 -6.14
C LYS A 187 -9.66 -5.21 -4.84
N ILE A 188 -10.93 -4.81 -4.92
CA ILE A 188 -11.65 -4.19 -3.80
C ILE A 188 -12.95 -4.95 -3.56
N ASN A 189 -13.18 -5.36 -2.32
CA ASN A 189 -14.44 -5.95 -1.89
C ASN A 189 -15.06 -5.12 -0.77
N THR A 190 -16.32 -4.75 -0.95
CA THR A 190 -17.13 -4.01 0.00
C THR A 190 -18.52 -4.66 0.11
N GLY A 191 -19.27 -4.23 1.11
CA GLY A 191 -20.65 -4.60 1.35
C GLY A 191 -20.86 -5.77 2.30
N GLY A 192 -22.10 -6.23 2.35
CA GLY A 192 -22.59 -7.26 3.27
C GLY A 192 -22.47 -8.70 2.75
N PRO A 193 -22.97 -9.67 3.54
CA PRO A 193 -23.09 -11.06 3.13
C PRO A 193 -23.98 -11.22 1.89
N SER A 194 -23.75 -12.28 1.12
CA SER A 194 -24.59 -12.67 -0.03
C SER A 194 -24.87 -14.15 0.05
N ASP A 195 -25.86 -14.49 0.86
CA ASP A 195 -26.28 -15.87 1.07
C ASP A 195 -27.09 -16.41 -0.10
N ASP A 196 -27.17 -17.74 -0.20
CA ASP A 196 -28.06 -18.37 -1.17
C ASP A 196 -29.52 -18.09 -0.80
N LYS A 197 -30.38 -17.97 -1.80
CA LYS A 197 -31.82 -17.72 -1.60
C LYS A 197 -32.46 -18.71 -0.62
N LYS A 198 -32.11 -19.99 -0.71
CA LYS A 198 -32.61 -21.05 0.19
C LYS A 198 -32.26 -20.81 1.66
N ASP A 199 -31.09 -20.25 1.94
CA ASP A 199 -30.62 -20.01 3.32
C ASP A 199 -31.28 -18.73 3.87
N MET A 200 -31.50 -17.72 3.03
CA MET A 200 -32.25 -16.50 3.39
C MET A 200 -33.75 -16.74 3.61
N GLU A 201 -34.32 -17.76 2.99
CA GLU A 201 -35.74 -18.16 3.14
C GLU A 201 -35.96 -19.14 4.30
N ASP A 202 -34.90 -19.71 4.88
CA ASP A 202 -34.99 -20.62 6.02
C ASP A 202 -35.01 -19.83 7.35
N GLU A 203 -36.20 -19.70 7.95
CA GLU A 203 -36.38 -19.04 9.24
C GLU A 203 -35.59 -19.71 10.37
N SER A 204 -35.40 -21.04 10.32
CA SER A 204 -34.65 -21.75 11.37
C SER A 204 -33.18 -21.36 11.39
N ILE A 205 -32.59 -21.08 10.21
CA ILE A 205 -31.22 -20.60 10.10
C ILE A 205 -31.15 -19.15 10.57
N LYS A 206 -32.07 -18.28 10.11
CA LYS A 206 -32.08 -16.86 10.50
C LYS A 206 -32.30 -16.63 12.00
N ASP A 207 -33.03 -17.53 12.67
CA ASP A 207 -33.25 -17.48 14.12
C ASP A 207 -32.03 -17.95 14.93
N GLN A 208 -31.09 -18.68 14.32
CA GLN A 208 -29.94 -19.29 15.01
C GLN A 208 -28.58 -18.69 14.63
N VAL A 209 -28.48 -18.08 13.45
CA VAL A 209 -27.21 -17.62 12.88
C VAL A 209 -27.24 -16.12 12.65
N TRP A 210 -26.34 -15.40 13.33
CA TRP A 210 -26.12 -13.99 13.06
C TRP A 210 -25.39 -13.80 11.72
N THR A 211 -25.86 -12.86 10.90
CA THR A 211 -25.26 -12.48 9.62
C THR A 211 -25.00 -10.97 9.58
N GLY A 212 -23.86 -10.55 9.03
CA GLY A 212 -23.46 -9.14 9.01
C GLY A 212 -21.98 -8.93 8.74
N VAL A 213 -21.51 -7.72 9.01
CA VAL A 213 -20.10 -7.35 8.85
C VAL A 213 -19.53 -6.89 10.18
N LEU A 214 -18.35 -7.40 10.54
CA LEU A 214 -17.51 -6.84 11.61
C LEU A 214 -16.45 -5.93 10.98
N PRO A 215 -16.61 -4.59 11.01
CA PRO A 215 -15.63 -3.69 10.43
C PRO A 215 -14.27 -3.82 11.12
N ILE A 216 -13.21 -3.81 10.34
CA ILE A 216 -11.82 -3.80 10.83
C ILE A 216 -11.17 -2.54 10.30
N HIS A 217 -10.51 -1.78 11.16
CA HIS A 217 -9.73 -0.64 10.75
C HIS A 217 -8.49 -0.52 11.64
N ALA A 218 -7.38 -0.06 11.05
CA ALA A 218 -6.20 0.26 11.82
C ALA A 218 -6.48 1.49 12.71
N THR A 219 -5.84 1.51 13.88
CA THR A 219 -5.83 2.69 14.75
C THR A 219 -4.44 2.93 15.31
N MET A 220 -4.00 4.18 15.30
CA MET A 220 -2.86 4.65 16.06
C MET A 220 -3.30 4.92 17.49
N GLY A 221 -2.57 4.34 18.44
CA GLY A 221 -2.76 4.59 19.86
C GLY A 221 -2.09 5.88 20.32
N GLU A 222 -2.26 6.19 21.60
CA GLU A 222 -1.64 7.35 22.24
C GLU A 222 -0.10 7.32 22.10
N PRO A 223 0.55 8.44 21.69
CA PRO A 223 2.00 8.49 21.54
C PRO A 223 2.73 8.18 22.85
N VAL A 224 3.59 7.16 22.82
CA VAL A 224 4.45 6.82 23.96
C VAL A 224 5.79 7.56 23.81
N PRO A 225 6.16 8.44 24.74
CA PRO A 225 7.41 9.19 24.64
C PRO A 225 8.63 8.27 24.75
N GLY A 226 9.63 8.51 23.90
CA GLY A 226 10.92 7.83 23.98
C GLY A 226 11.69 8.17 25.26
N PRO A 227 12.66 7.33 25.68
CA PRO A 227 13.33 7.44 26.99
C PRO A 227 14.15 8.72 27.20
N TYR A 228 14.48 9.44 26.13
CA TYR A 228 15.23 10.71 26.14
C TYR A 228 14.42 11.88 25.57
N ASN A 229 13.12 11.70 25.34
CA ASN A 229 12.25 12.78 24.87
C ASN A 229 12.13 13.87 25.95
N ARG A 230 12.13 15.14 25.52
CA ARG A 230 12.06 16.31 26.41
C ARG A 230 10.97 17.30 26.02
N VAL A 231 10.20 17.00 24.98
CA VAL A 231 9.18 17.90 24.42
C VAL A 231 7.82 17.19 24.39
N GLY A 232 6.75 17.97 24.32
CA GLY A 232 5.41 17.43 24.08
C GLY A 232 5.29 16.81 22.68
N VAL A 233 4.20 16.09 22.45
CA VAL A 233 3.84 15.58 21.11
C VAL A 233 3.59 16.79 20.20
N PRO A 234 4.31 16.94 19.08
CA PRO A 234 4.05 18.01 18.12
C PRO A 234 2.68 17.88 17.44
N ASP A 235 2.06 19.01 17.10
CA ASP A 235 0.71 19.06 16.50
C ASP A 235 0.59 18.18 15.25
N HIS A 236 1.57 18.22 14.33
CA HIS A 236 1.54 17.38 13.11
C HIS A 236 1.45 15.88 13.39
N ILE A 237 1.96 15.40 14.53
CA ILE A 237 1.85 13.98 14.92
C ILE A 237 0.45 13.71 15.49
N ALA A 238 -0.04 14.60 16.35
CA ALA A 238 -1.36 14.47 16.96
C ALA A 238 -2.48 14.55 15.92
N GLU A 239 -2.40 15.51 15.00
CA GLU A 239 -3.31 15.68 13.87
C GLU A 239 -3.27 14.46 12.95
N PHE A 240 -2.08 14.01 12.55
CA PHE A 240 -1.95 12.80 11.71
C PHE A 240 -2.57 11.56 12.36
N SER A 241 -2.31 11.32 13.65
CA SER A 241 -2.88 10.18 14.38
C SER A 241 -4.40 10.24 14.42
N LYS A 242 -4.97 11.44 14.63
CA LYS A 242 -6.40 11.67 14.64
C LYS A 242 -7.01 11.41 13.26
N ASP A 243 -6.48 12.06 12.23
CA ASP A 243 -6.99 11.95 10.86
C ASP A 243 -6.89 10.51 10.34
N PHE A 244 -5.77 9.82 10.60
CA PHE A 244 -5.58 8.41 10.28
C PHE A 244 -6.67 7.52 10.91
N ASN A 245 -6.99 7.77 12.19
CA ASN A 245 -8.02 7.01 12.90
C ASN A 245 -9.42 7.27 12.33
N GLU A 246 -9.76 8.55 12.13
CA GLU A 246 -11.07 8.98 11.61
C GLU A 246 -11.29 8.45 10.19
N ASP A 247 -10.30 8.58 9.30
CA ASP A 247 -10.40 8.15 7.92
C ASP A 247 -10.51 6.63 7.78
N ASN A 248 -9.70 5.87 8.53
CA ASN A 248 -9.76 4.40 8.48
C ASN A 248 -11.07 3.87 9.06
N GLN A 249 -11.54 4.44 10.18
CA GLN A 249 -12.84 4.07 10.74
C GLN A 249 -13.97 4.38 9.76
N LYS A 250 -13.98 5.59 9.19
CA LYS A 250 -14.98 6.02 8.21
C LYS A 250 -14.97 5.11 6.99
N TYR A 251 -13.80 4.77 6.46
CA TYR A 251 -13.68 3.86 5.32
C TYR A 251 -14.28 2.49 5.64
N ALA A 252 -13.86 1.85 6.74
CA ALA A 252 -14.33 0.52 7.11
C ALA A 252 -15.85 0.47 7.35
N LEU A 253 -16.42 1.49 8.00
CA LEU A 253 -17.86 1.59 8.23
C LEU A 253 -18.64 1.80 6.93
N ASN A 254 -18.12 2.62 6.01
CA ASN A 254 -18.73 2.81 4.70
C ASN A 254 -18.65 1.53 3.86
N ALA A 255 -17.48 0.88 3.84
CA ALA A 255 -17.29 -0.39 3.16
C ALA A 255 -18.25 -1.47 3.68
N ALA A 256 -18.48 -1.55 4.99
CA ALA A 256 -19.44 -2.49 5.57
C ALA A 256 -20.90 -2.22 5.20
N ARG A 257 -21.25 -0.97 4.89
CA ARG A 257 -22.63 -0.53 4.56
C ARG A 257 -22.87 -0.37 3.07
N ASP A 258 -21.82 -0.51 2.25
CA ASP A 258 -21.91 -0.37 0.80
C ASP A 258 -22.91 -1.41 0.27
N PRO A 259 -23.93 -1.02 -0.53
CA PRO A 259 -24.78 -1.99 -1.17
C PRO A 259 -23.93 -2.95 -2.00
N LYS A 260 -24.12 -4.24 -1.76
CA LYS A 260 -23.46 -5.25 -2.59
C LYS A 260 -23.98 -5.12 -4.02
N LYS A 261 -23.07 -5.03 -4.98
CA LYS A 261 -23.39 -5.03 -6.42
C LYS A 261 -23.82 -6.39 -6.90
#